data_AF-A0A0Q4N5Y2-F1
#
_entry.id   AF-A0A0Q4N5Y2-F1
#
_cell.length_a   1.000
_cell.length_b   1.000
_cell.length_c   1.000
_cell.angle_alpha   90.00
_cell.angle_beta   90.00
_cell.angle_gamma   90.00
#
_symmetry.space_group_name_H-M   'P 1'
#
loop_
_entity.id
_entity.type
_entity.pdbx_description
1 polymer ?
#
loop_
_entity_poly.entity_id
_entity_poly.type
_entity_poly.pdbx_seq_one_letter_code
_entity_poly.pdbx_strand_id
1 'polypeptide(L)' 'MEEHYFSIVMENVKVEAISSLMYDIKSDYGEKCNHLECIELKYEKIKWHYLKGNIVHSDSWNERNTVAI' A
#
# COMPACT_ATOMS: atom_id res chain seq x y z
N MET A 1 20.01 9.76 -9.46
CA MET A 1 18.96 10.78 -9.33
C MET A 1 17.68 10.04 -8.99
N GLU A 2 16.93 10.51 -8.01
CA GLU A 2 15.62 9.95 -7.70
C GLU A 2 14.62 10.30 -8.81
N GLU A 3 13.76 9.35 -9.20
CA GLU A 3 12.79 9.52 -10.27
C GLU A 3 11.46 8.85 -9.90
N HIS A 4 10.35 9.47 -10.30
CA HIS A 4 9.01 8.94 -10.09
C HIS A 4 8.76 7.73 -11.01
N TYR A 5 8.91 6.54 -10.44
CA TYR A 5 8.80 5.25 -11.17
C TYR A 5 7.36 4.69 -11.15
N PHE A 6 6.66 4.84 -10.03
CA PHE A 6 5.38 4.18 -9.78
C PHE A 6 4.53 4.97 -8.80
N SER A 7 3.20 4.98 -9.02
CA SER A 7 2.23 5.55 -8.09
C SER A 7 1.05 4.62 -7.84
N ILE A 8 0.48 4.76 -6.64
CA ILE A 8 -0.77 4.11 -6.23
C ILE A 8 -1.74 5.21 -5.83
N VAL A 9 -2.96 5.16 -6.36
CA VAL A 9 -4.07 6.04 -5.94
C VAL A 9 -5.20 5.16 -5.47
N MET A 10 -5.72 5.45 -4.28
CA MET A 10 -6.84 4.72 -3.66
C MET A 10 -8.00 5.68 -3.42
N GLU A 11 -9.23 5.19 -3.62
CA GLU A 11 -10.46 5.96 -3.47
C GLU A 11 -11.33 5.36 -2.35
N ASN A 12 -12.04 6.24 -1.62
CA ASN A 12 -12.89 5.90 -0.47
C ASN A 12 -12.17 5.05 0.59
N VAL A 13 -10.97 5.51 0.99
CA VAL A 13 -10.11 4.79 1.93
C VAL A 13 -10.62 4.91 3.35
N LYS A 14 -10.55 3.80 4.10
CA LYS A 14 -10.71 3.79 5.56
C LYS A 14 -9.52 3.08 6.20
N VAL A 15 -9.10 3.56 7.37
CA VAL A 15 -8.12 2.86 8.21
C VAL A 15 -8.85 1.70 8.89
N GLU A 16 -8.34 0.50 8.71
CA GLU A 16 -8.87 -0.70 9.35
C GLU A 16 -8.16 -0.96 10.68
N ALA A 17 -6.83 -0.88 10.69
CA ALA A 17 -6.02 -1.11 11.85
C ALA A 17 -4.76 -0.24 11.84
N ILE A 18 -4.24 0.03 13.04
CA ILE A 18 -2.94 0.66 13.27
C ILE A 18 -2.22 -0.20 14.29
N SER A 19 -1.03 -0.67 13.94
CA SER A 19 -0.18 -1.49 14.82
C SER A 19 1.18 -0.85 14.99
N SER A 20 1.53 -0.50 16.22
CA SER A 20 2.85 0.02 16.56
C SER A 20 3.87 -1.13 16.64
N LEU A 21 5.03 -0.91 16.02
CA LEU A 21 6.10 -1.88 15.86
C LEU A 21 7.42 -1.27 16.33
N MET A 22 8.22 -2.08 17.01
CA MET A 22 9.58 -1.71 17.40
C MET A 22 10.49 -2.92 17.23
N TYR A 23 11.63 -2.72 16.60
CA TYR A 23 12.64 -3.77 16.48
C TYR A 23 13.35 -3.98 17.83
N ASP A 24 13.97 -5.15 18.00
CA ASP A 24 14.80 -5.42 19.17
C ASP A 24 15.98 -4.44 19.21
N ILE A 25 15.98 -3.55 20.20
CA ILE A 25 17.00 -2.52 20.40
C ILE A 25 18.38 -3.08 20.72
N LYS A 26 18.48 -4.37 21.08
CA LYS A 26 19.76 -5.04 21.32
C LYS A 26 20.43 -5.54 20.04
N SER A 27 19.72 -5.49 18.91
CA SER A 27 20.30 -5.84 17.62
C SER A 27 20.96 -4.61 16.98
N ASP A 28 22.09 -4.82 16.29
CA ASP A 28 22.80 -3.76 15.56
C ASP A 28 21.93 -3.04 14.52
N TYR A 29 20.89 -3.70 14.02
CA TYR A 29 19.91 -3.11 13.11
C TYR A 29 18.86 -2.31 13.89
N GLY A 30 18.25 -2.90 14.91
CA GLY A 30 17.16 -2.30 15.67
C GLY A 30 17.56 -1.04 16.42
N GLU A 31 18.79 -0.95 16.92
CA GLU A 31 19.30 0.28 17.58
C GLU A 31 19.31 1.51 16.64
N LYS A 32 19.40 1.27 15.32
CA LYS A 32 19.46 2.32 14.29
C LYS A 32 18.08 2.69 13.73
N CYS A 33 17.05 1.97 14.14
CA CYS A 33 15.68 2.15 13.65
C CYS A 33 14.80 2.83 14.71
N ASN A 34 13.92 3.72 14.25
CA ASN A 34 12.87 4.29 15.10
C ASN A 34 11.68 3.33 15.24
N HIS A 35 10.73 3.69 16.11
CA HIS A 35 9.41 3.08 16.10
C HIS A 35 8.77 3.19 14.71
N LEU A 36 7.99 2.17 14.37
CA LEU A 36 7.28 2.05 13.11
C LEU A 36 5.79 1.91 13.40
N GLU A 37 4.96 2.40 12.50
CA GLU A 37 3.52 2.20 12.55
C GLU A 37 3.10 1.46 11.28
N CYS A 38 2.45 0.32 11.44
CA CYS A 38 1.82 -0.41 10.34
C CYS A 38 0.36 0.03 10.23
N ILE A 39 0.01 0.67 9.11
CA ILE A 39 -1.34 1.16 8.84
C ILE A 39 -1.99 0.26 7.79
N GLU A 40 -3.08 -0.39 8.16
CA GLU A 40 -3.86 -1.23 7.26
C GLU A 40 -5.03 -0.42 6.69
N LEU A 41 -5.13 -0.41 5.36
CA LEU A 41 -6.09 0.39 4.63
C LEU A 41 -7.04 -0.51 3.85
N LYS A 42 -8.34 -0.25 3.99
CA LYS A 42 -9.36 -0.74 3.06
C LYS A 42 -9.74 0.39 2.10
N TYR A 43 -10.01 0.01 0.86
CA TYR A 43 -10.35 0.94 -0.22
C TYR A 43 -11.54 0.39 -1.00
N GLU A 44 -12.25 1.28 -1.69
CA GLU A 44 -13.27 0.87 -2.65
C GLU A 44 -12.66 0.57 -4.01
N LYS A 45 -11.74 1.45 -4.47
CA LYS A 45 -11.02 1.32 -5.73
C LYS A 45 -9.54 1.66 -5.53
N ILE A 46 -8.69 0.94 -6.24
CA ILE A 46 -7.24 1.16 -6.27
C ILE A 46 -6.76 1.22 -7.72
N LYS A 47 -5.82 2.11 -8.00
CA LYS A 47 -5.17 2.26 -9.30
C LYS A 47 -3.67 2.26 -9.12
N TRP A 48 -3.00 1.40 -9.87
CA TRP A 48 -1.56 1.35 -9.99
C TRP A 48 -1.14 1.97 -11.32
N HIS A 49 -0.15 2.86 -11.28
CA HIS A 49 0.40 3.49 -12.48
C HIS A 49 1.90 3.33 -12.51
N TYR A 50 2.33 2.50 -13.44
CA TYR A 50 3.73 2.36 -13.81
C TYR A 50 4.06 3.39 -14.89
N LEU A 51 4.80 4.43 -14.51
CA LEU A 51 5.00 5.59 -15.39
C LEU A 51 5.86 5.24 -16.60
N LYS A 52 6.87 4.39 -16.41
CA LYS A 52 7.75 3.95 -17.48
C LYS A 52 7.06 2.91 -18.35
N GLY A 53 6.45 3.37 -19.44
CA GLY A 53 5.62 2.53 -20.32
C GLY A 53 4.12 2.78 -20.14
N ASN A 54 3.74 3.71 -19.26
CA ASN A 54 2.38 4.17 -19.06
C ASN A 54 1.36 3.03 -18.82
N ILE A 55 1.78 2.02 -18.05
CA ILE A 55 0.92 0.87 -17.75
C ILE A 55 0.04 1.24 -16.56
N VAL A 56 -1.27 1.17 -16.76
CA VAL A 56 -2.27 1.49 -15.73
C VAL A 56 -3.15 0.26 -15.51
N HIS A 57 -3.31 -0.11 -14.25
CA HIS A 57 -4.24 -1.15 -13.84
C HIS A 57 -5.07 -0.67 -12.65
N SER A 58 -6.29 -1.15 -12.52
CA SER A 58 -7.17 -0.82 -11.40
C SER A 58 -8.02 -2.00 -10.99
N ASP A 59 -8.26 -2.13 -9.69
CA ASP A 59 -9.24 -3.05 -9.10
C ASP A 59 -10.29 -2.25 -8.31
N SER A 60 -11.51 -2.76 -8.26
CA SER A 60 -12.61 -2.20 -7.46
C SER A 60 -13.41 -3.33 -6.86
N TRP A 61 -13.77 -3.19 -5.59
CA TRP A 61 -14.51 -4.23 -4.86
C TRP A 61 -15.88 -4.52 -5.48
N ASN A 62 -16.55 -3.48 -6.00
CA ASN A 62 -17.90 -3.56 -6.53
C ASN A 62 -17.97 -3.92 -8.03
N GLU A 63 -16.86 -3.84 -8.77
CA GLU A 63 -16.82 -4.04 -10.23
C GLU A 63 -16.38 -5.47 -10.63
N ARG A 64 -16.28 -6.41 -9.68
CA ARG A 64 -15.90 -7.79 -9.99
C ARG A 64 -17.03 -8.51 -10.71
N ASN A 65 -16.91 -8.67 -12.03
CA ASN A 65 -17.76 -9.56 -12.82
C ASN A 65 -17.57 -11.00 -12.31
N THR A 66 -18.45 -11.46 -11.43
CA THR A 66 -18.59 -12.88 -11.14
C THR A 66 -19.29 -13.51 -12.35
N VAL A 67 -18.55 -14.26 -13.15
CA VAL A 67 -19.17 -15.14 -14.15
C VAL A 67 -19.93 -16.19 -13.36
N ALA A 68 -21.26 -16.07 -13.32
CA ALA A 68 -22.12 -17.14 -12.84
C ALA A 68 -21.92 -18.34 -13.79
N ILE A 69 -21.38 -19.44 -13.26
CA ILE A 69 -21.27 -20.72 -13.94
C ILE A 69 -22.53 -21.53 -13.65
#